data_AF-A3ZM80-F1
#
_entry.id   AF-A3ZM80-F1
#
_cell.length_a   1.000
_cell.length_b   1.000
_cell.length_c   1.000
_cell.angle_alpha   90.00
_cell.angle_beta   90.00
_cell.angle_gamma   90.00
#
_symmetry.space_group_name_H-M   'P 1'
#
loop_
_entity.id
_entity.type
_entity.pdbx_description
1 polymer ?
#
loop_
_entity_poly.entity_id
_entity_poly.type
_entity_poly.pdbx_seq_one_letter_code
_entity_poly.pdbx_strand_id
1 'polypeptide(L)'
;MMRVTKVASAEDYQLISSFDEVKRALLDENKFSDRLEKPLAYWALPNDRRLPLAFLGRSLGDLLATPFEELSATPGIGQKKISSLVRLLHRATKEEPHSTPYGAQEQAPATQGDEILGMPCSPDGQFDHTLVSELLWAKWRDSVRLHNLQHEKLGRLASSLAEVPTVIWNTPLSFYLDYTVAEIRRLKTHGEKRVRVVLEVFFRIHQMLENVQPQTQFALKLQPNFVPAVERFVLDKLVDDNQPSEDDVRAYIADALLKQIKLDAGDTVFDLAVGRLGLGGKPQSVRMQARMLGVTRARIYQLLEDCSKVMSVRWPEGQALLATLVQKGINAGHSPIEQRLLIAVRELFFPTKLESFEEDPQI
;
A
#
# COMPACT_ATOMS: atom_id res chain seq x y z
N MET A 1 -37.37 -38.63 33.04
CA MET A 1 -38.02 -37.33 33.32
C MET A 1 -37.52 -36.35 32.26
N MET A 2 -38.33 -36.10 31.24
CA MET A 2 -37.96 -35.28 30.08
C MET A 2 -38.05 -33.80 30.50
N ARG A 3 -36.91 -33.11 30.60
CA ARG A 3 -36.91 -31.65 30.78
C ARG A 3 -37.33 -31.04 29.45
N VAL A 4 -38.59 -30.62 29.39
CA VAL A 4 -39.08 -29.74 28.33
C VAL A 4 -38.29 -28.44 28.42
N THR A 5 -37.34 -28.26 27.51
CA THR A 5 -36.56 -27.04 27.34
C THR A 5 -37.48 -25.97 26.76
N LYS A 6 -37.54 -24.83 27.46
CA LYS A 6 -38.31 -23.66 27.08
C LYS A 6 -37.65 -23.04 25.84
N VAL A 7 -38.07 -23.44 24.64
CA VAL A 7 -37.61 -22.79 23.41
C VAL A 7 -38.36 -21.47 23.27
N ALA A 8 -37.64 -20.36 23.31
CA ALA A 8 -38.21 -19.03 23.48
C ALA A 8 -37.87 -18.13 22.28
N SER A 9 -38.54 -18.37 21.15
CA SER A 9 -38.68 -17.55 19.93
C SER A 9 -38.17 -18.20 18.64
N ALA A 10 -38.72 -17.77 17.50
CA ALA A 10 -38.29 -18.23 16.17
C ALA A 10 -36.85 -17.81 15.83
N GLU A 11 -36.35 -16.73 16.44
CA GLU A 11 -34.98 -16.24 16.27
C GLU A 11 -33.95 -17.23 16.85
N ASP A 12 -34.29 -17.92 17.95
CA ASP A 12 -33.42 -18.93 18.58
C ASP A 12 -33.24 -20.14 17.67
N TYR A 13 -34.32 -20.61 17.02
CA TYR A 13 -34.24 -21.71 16.06
C TYR A 13 -33.40 -21.35 14.85
N GLN A 14 -33.48 -20.12 14.35
CA GLN A 14 -32.65 -19.65 13.23
C GLN A 14 -31.16 -19.63 13.60
N LEU A 15 -30.83 -19.20 14.82
CA LEU A 15 -29.45 -19.17 15.30
C LEU A 15 -28.87 -20.56 15.53
N ILE A 16 -29.65 -21.49 16.07
CA ILE A 16 -29.27 -22.89 16.21
C ILE A 16 -29.00 -23.53 14.84
N SER A 17 -29.94 -23.37 13.89
CA SER A 17 -29.75 -23.88 12.52
C SER A 17 -28.51 -23.30 11.85
N SER A 18 -28.32 -21.99 11.95
CA SER A 18 -27.16 -21.29 11.39
C SER A 18 -25.84 -21.77 12.02
N PHE A 19 -25.84 -22.01 13.33
CA PHE A 19 -24.68 -22.55 14.03
C PHE A 19 -24.37 -23.98 13.57
N ASP A 20 -25.38 -24.85 13.47
CA ASP A 20 -25.21 -26.24 13.05
C ASP A 20 -24.79 -26.38 11.58
N GLU A 21 -25.27 -25.49 10.71
CA GLU A 21 -24.84 -25.39 9.31
C GLU A 21 -23.36 -25.00 9.22
N VAL A 22 -22.97 -23.94 9.92
CA VAL A 22 -21.59 -23.44 9.95
C VAL A 22 -20.65 -24.45 10.62
N LYS A 23 -21.11 -25.13 11.67
CA LYS A 23 -20.38 -26.22 12.34
C LYS A 23 -20.14 -27.39 11.39
N ARG A 24 -21.16 -27.83 10.66
CA ARG A 24 -21.02 -28.88 9.65
C ARG A 24 -20.03 -28.48 8.56
N ALA A 25 -20.08 -27.22 8.09
CA ALA A 25 -19.16 -26.72 7.09
C ALA A 25 -17.70 -26.67 7.61
N LEU A 26 -17.45 -26.16 8.82
CA LEU A 26 -16.09 -26.05 9.39
C LEU A 26 -15.48 -27.38 9.81
N LEU A 27 -16.30 -28.37 10.16
CA LEU A 27 -15.84 -29.72 10.52
C LEU A 27 -15.63 -30.64 9.30
N ASP A 28 -15.80 -30.14 8.08
CA ASP A 28 -15.39 -30.85 6.88
C ASP A 28 -13.84 -30.96 6.87
N GLU A 29 -13.33 -32.14 7.22
CA GLU A 29 -11.92 -32.45 7.48
C GLU A 29 -10.99 -32.09 6.30
N ASN A 30 -11.54 -32.01 5.08
CA ASN A 30 -10.76 -31.75 3.87
C ASN A 30 -10.54 -30.26 3.56
N LYS A 31 -11.29 -29.34 4.18
CA LYS A 31 -11.35 -27.92 3.75
C LYS A 31 -10.88 -26.89 4.77
N PHE A 32 -11.13 -27.09 6.06
CA PHE A 32 -10.93 -26.04 7.07
C PHE A 32 -10.17 -26.49 8.33
N SER A 33 -9.46 -27.61 8.27
CA SER A 33 -8.71 -28.18 9.40
C SER A 33 -7.67 -27.21 9.97
N ASP A 34 -7.04 -26.38 9.13
CA ASP A 34 -6.08 -25.33 9.52
C ASP A 34 -6.70 -24.18 10.33
N ARG A 35 -8.03 -24.03 10.28
CA ARG A 35 -8.78 -22.97 10.97
C ARG A 35 -9.20 -23.37 12.38
N LEU A 36 -9.29 -24.66 12.67
CA LEU A 36 -9.80 -25.18 13.94
C LEU A 36 -8.94 -24.75 15.14
N GLU A 37 -7.63 -24.67 14.96
CA GLU A 37 -6.68 -24.26 16.01
C GLU A 37 -6.65 -22.74 16.27
N LYS A 38 -7.21 -21.93 15.36
CA LYS A 38 -7.13 -20.46 15.47
C LYS A 38 -8.21 -19.93 16.41
N PRO A 39 -7.89 -18.91 17.23
CA PRO A 39 -8.86 -18.30 18.14
C PRO A 39 -9.95 -17.53 17.37
N LEU A 40 -11.17 -17.49 17.90
CA LEU A 40 -12.30 -16.77 17.30
C LEU A 40 -12.00 -15.29 16.98
N ALA A 41 -11.15 -14.64 17.79
CA ALA A 41 -10.70 -13.26 17.57
C ALA A 41 -10.03 -13.05 16.21
N TYR A 42 -9.48 -14.10 15.60
CA TYR A 42 -8.77 -14.03 14.33
C TYR A 42 -9.67 -13.53 13.18
N TRP A 43 -10.99 -13.75 13.26
CA TRP A 43 -11.98 -13.28 12.28
C TRP A 43 -12.74 -12.02 12.71
N ALA A 44 -12.43 -11.46 13.89
CA ALA A 44 -13.06 -10.25 14.38
C ALA A 44 -12.53 -9.01 13.64
N LEU A 45 -13.44 -8.09 13.31
CA LEU A 45 -13.14 -6.80 12.70
C LEU A 45 -13.23 -5.67 13.76
N PRO A 46 -12.45 -4.59 13.64
CA PRO A 46 -12.51 -3.42 14.53
C PRO A 46 -13.91 -2.79 14.67
N ASN A 47 -14.69 -2.84 13.58
CA ASN A 47 -16.05 -2.30 13.55
C ASN A 47 -17.12 -3.29 14.07
N ASP A 48 -16.72 -4.51 14.44
CA ASP A 48 -17.66 -5.47 15.01
C ASP A 48 -18.15 -5.03 16.37
N ARG A 49 -19.45 -4.72 16.42
CA ARG A 49 -20.14 -4.41 17.67
C ARG A 49 -20.61 -5.69 18.33
N ARG A 50 -20.62 -5.68 19.67
CA ARG A 50 -21.16 -6.76 20.52
C ARG A 50 -20.40 -8.10 20.37
N LEU A 51 -19.07 -8.02 20.30
CA LEU A 51 -18.23 -9.20 20.27
C LEU A 51 -18.43 -10.07 21.52
N PRO A 52 -18.47 -11.42 21.37
CA PRO A 52 -18.57 -12.34 22.49
C PRO A 52 -17.20 -12.47 23.17
N LEU A 53 -16.83 -11.50 24.01
CA LEU A 53 -15.51 -11.41 24.65
C LEU A 53 -15.06 -12.71 25.34
N ALA A 54 -16.00 -13.45 25.95
CA ALA A 54 -15.73 -14.73 26.60
C ALA A 54 -15.22 -15.83 25.65
N PHE A 55 -15.47 -15.69 24.34
CA PHE A 55 -15.13 -16.69 23.31
C PHE A 55 -14.00 -16.25 22.39
N LEU A 56 -13.62 -14.97 22.39
CA LEU A 56 -12.61 -14.44 21.47
C LEU A 56 -11.26 -15.16 21.57
N GLY A 57 -10.85 -15.58 22.76
CA GLY A 57 -9.60 -16.29 22.98
C GLY A 57 -9.67 -17.81 22.79
N ARG A 58 -10.87 -18.38 22.55
CA ARG A 58 -11.06 -19.83 22.36
C ARG A 58 -10.84 -20.22 20.91
N SER A 59 -10.25 -21.39 20.68
CA SER A 59 -10.08 -21.95 19.33
C SER A 59 -11.45 -22.26 18.69
N LEU A 60 -11.51 -22.30 17.36
CA LEU A 60 -12.75 -22.74 16.68
C LEU A 60 -13.08 -24.18 17.01
N GLY A 61 -12.08 -25.07 17.10
CA GLY A 61 -12.26 -26.46 17.49
C GLY A 61 -12.96 -26.59 18.84
N ASP A 62 -12.49 -25.85 19.85
CA ASP A 62 -13.11 -25.84 21.18
C ASP A 62 -14.54 -25.30 21.15
N LEU A 63 -14.79 -24.26 20.37
CA LEU A 63 -16.11 -23.64 20.26
C LEU A 63 -17.10 -24.56 19.55
N LEU A 64 -16.70 -25.22 18.47
CA LEU A 64 -17.55 -26.14 17.70
C LEU A 64 -17.79 -27.46 18.45
N ALA A 65 -16.84 -27.89 19.30
CA ALA A 65 -17.02 -29.02 20.20
C ALA A 65 -18.03 -28.75 21.33
N THR A 66 -18.24 -27.47 21.67
CA THR A 66 -19.19 -27.07 22.72
C THR A 66 -20.64 -27.04 22.17
N PRO A 67 -21.63 -27.65 22.84
CA PRO A 67 -23.04 -27.55 22.45
C PRO A 67 -23.53 -26.11 22.41
N PHE A 68 -24.45 -25.80 21.48
CA PHE A 68 -24.97 -24.43 21.33
C PHE A 68 -25.70 -23.94 22.59
N GLU A 69 -26.38 -24.84 23.30
CA GLU A 69 -27.07 -24.54 24.56
C GLU A 69 -26.10 -24.06 25.64
N GLU A 70 -24.90 -24.63 25.67
CA GLU A 70 -23.86 -24.26 26.65
C GLU A 70 -23.19 -22.92 26.28
N LEU A 71 -22.95 -22.70 24.99
CA LEU A 71 -22.45 -21.41 24.49
C LEU A 71 -23.46 -20.28 24.74
N SER A 72 -24.75 -20.52 24.51
CA SER A 72 -25.80 -19.52 24.73
C SER A 72 -26.10 -19.28 26.22
N ALA A 73 -25.88 -20.27 27.08
CA ALA A 73 -26.02 -20.13 28.53
C ALA A 73 -24.82 -19.44 29.23
N THR A 74 -23.75 -19.12 28.50
CA THR A 74 -22.55 -18.50 29.09
C THR A 74 -22.87 -17.11 29.67
N PRO A 75 -22.54 -16.83 30.96
CA PRO A 75 -22.83 -15.54 31.58
C PRO A 75 -22.29 -14.35 30.76
N GLY A 76 -23.15 -13.37 30.50
CA GLY A 76 -22.80 -12.19 29.72
C GLY A 76 -22.82 -12.38 28.20
N ILE A 77 -23.22 -13.56 27.70
CA ILE A 77 -23.50 -13.84 26.28
C ILE A 77 -25.02 -13.84 26.07
N GLY A 78 -25.56 -12.73 25.60
CA GLY A 78 -26.97 -12.64 25.18
C GLY A 78 -27.14 -12.90 23.68
N GLN A 79 -28.38 -12.87 23.21
CA GLN A 79 -28.76 -13.13 21.80
C GLN A 79 -27.93 -12.35 20.77
N LYS A 80 -27.68 -11.07 21.02
CA LYS A 80 -26.91 -10.23 20.10
C LYS A 80 -25.43 -10.63 20.01
N LYS A 81 -24.87 -11.20 21.09
CA LYS A 81 -23.49 -11.70 21.14
C LYS A 81 -23.39 -13.11 20.55
N ILE A 82 -24.39 -13.96 20.75
CA ILE A 82 -24.42 -15.30 20.12
C ILE A 82 -24.61 -15.17 18.59
N SER A 83 -25.44 -14.23 18.14
CA SER A 83 -25.52 -13.88 16.71
C SER A 83 -24.18 -13.38 16.15
N SER A 84 -23.41 -12.59 16.94
CA SER A 84 -22.05 -12.20 16.57
C SER A 84 -21.10 -13.39 16.52
N LEU A 85 -21.20 -14.37 17.42
CA LEU A 85 -20.43 -15.61 17.37
C LEU A 85 -20.69 -16.35 16.07
N VAL A 86 -21.96 -16.63 15.75
CA VAL A 86 -22.36 -17.34 14.52
C VAL A 86 -21.87 -16.60 13.28
N ARG A 87 -21.95 -15.26 13.27
CA ARG A 87 -21.41 -14.43 12.18
C ARG A 87 -19.90 -14.58 12.00
N LEU A 88 -19.13 -14.62 13.10
CA LEU A 88 -17.67 -14.82 13.05
C LEU A 88 -17.33 -16.24 12.55
N LEU A 89 -18.08 -17.25 13.00
CA LEU A 89 -17.93 -18.62 12.52
C LEU A 89 -18.28 -18.74 11.02
N HIS A 90 -19.31 -18.03 10.57
CA HIS A 90 -19.64 -17.96 9.14
C HIS A 90 -18.56 -17.24 8.33
N ARG A 91 -17.81 -16.28 8.89
CA ARG A 91 -16.63 -15.75 8.20
C ARG A 91 -15.54 -16.82 8.08
N ALA A 92 -15.43 -17.68 9.08
CA ALA A 92 -14.50 -18.79 9.05
C ALA A 92 -14.88 -19.89 8.04
N THR A 93 -16.14 -19.98 7.58
CA THR A 93 -16.55 -20.94 6.51
C THR A 93 -16.35 -20.43 5.11
N LYS A 94 -16.12 -19.13 4.92
CA LYS A 94 -15.87 -18.59 3.59
C LYS A 94 -14.47 -19.03 3.13
N GLU A 95 -14.43 -19.95 2.18
CA GLU A 95 -13.33 -20.04 1.22
C GLU A 95 -13.31 -18.67 0.50
N GLU A 96 -12.15 -18.05 0.34
CA GLU A 96 -12.01 -17.13 -0.79
C GLU A 96 -11.53 -17.99 -1.96
N PRO A 97 -12.35 -18.17 -3.00
CA PRO A 97 -11.83 -18.42 -4.33
C PRO A 97 -12.56 -17.55 -5.36
N HIS A 98 -11.93 -16.47 -5.80
CA HIS A 98 -12.21 -15.91 -7.13
C HIS A 98 -10.90 -15.77 -7.91
N SER A 99 -10.27 -16.91 -8.14
CA SER A 99 -9.45 -17.13 -9.33
C SER A 99 -10.30 -17.95 -10.31
N THR A 100 -11.16 -17.26 -11.08
CA THR A 100 -11.72 -17.85 -12.29
C THR A 100 -10.68 -17.62 -13.40
N PRO A 101 -10.04 -18.66 -13.94
CA PRO A 101 -9.26 -18.51 -15.15
C PRO A 101 -10.20 -18.14 -16.30
N TYR A 102 -9.72 -17.20 -17.12
CA TYR A 102 -10.38 -16.68 -18.30
C TYR A 102 -10.95 -17.81 -19.19
N GLY A 103 -12.28 -17.83 -19.40
CA GLY A 103 -12.94 -18.63 -20.43
C GLY A 103 -14.01 -19.63 -19.97
N ALA A 104 -15.12 -19.16 -19.39
CA ALA A 104 -16.44 -19.82 -19.47
C ALA A 104 -17.53 -18.81 -19.12
N GLN A 105 -18.23 -18.30 -20.13
CA GLN A 105 -19.51 -17.62 -19.92
C GLN A 105 -20.59 -18.69 -19.85
N GLU A 106 -21.33 -18.74 -18.74
CA GLU A 106 -22.73 -19.13 -18.77
C GLU A 106 -23.52 -18.22 -17.83
N GLN A 107 -24.59 -17.66 -18.38
CA GLN A 107 -25.39 -16.59 -17.84
C GLN A 107 -26.25 -17.09 -16.67
N ALA A 108 -26.16 -16.41 -15.52
CA ALA A 108 -27.20 -16.41 -14.50
C ALA A 108 -27.44 -14.97 -14.02
N PRO A 109 -28.70 -14.57 -13.72
CA PRO A 109 -29.05 -13.18 -13.50
C PRO A 109 -28.46 -12.67 -12.19
N ALA A 110 -27.77 -11.53 -12.29
CA ALA A 110 -27.18 -10.82 -11.17
C ALA A 110 -28.26 -10.40 -10.17
N THR A 111 -28.27 -11.07 -9.01
CA THR A 111 -28.93 -10.54 -7.82
C THR A 111 -27.94 -9.57 -7.20
N GLN A 112 -28.20 -8.27 -7.37
CA GLN A 112 -27.45 -7.18 -6.76
C GLN A 112 -27.52 -7.34 -5.22
N GLY A 113 -26.43 -7.80 -4.60
CA GLY A 113 -26.39 -7.96 -3.14
C GLY A 113 -25.11 -8.58 -2.54
N ASP A 114 -24.27 -9.28 -3.31
CA ASP A 114 -23.26 -10.20 -2.73
C ASP A 114 -21.77 -9.85 -2.95
N GLU A 115 -21.42 -8.67 -3.48
CA GLU A 115 -20.01 -8.30 -3.75
C GLU A 115 -19.26 -7.59 -2.59
N ILE A 116 -19.87 -7.38 -1.42
CA ILE A 116 -19.27 -6.54 -0.33
C ILE A 116 -18.36 -7.35 0.63
N LEU A 117 -18.05 -8.62 0.32
CA LEU A 117 -17.23 -9.47 1.19
C LEU A 117 -15.95 -9.89 0.49
N GLY A 118 -14.92 -9.05 0.58
CA GLY A 118 -13.55 -9.47 0.24
C GLY A 118 -12.52 -8.35 0.15
N MET A 119 -12.94 -7.14 -0.21
CA MET A 119 -12.02 -6.02 -0.37
C MET A 119 -12.16 -4.98 0.75
N PRO A 120 -11.07 -4.58 1.43
CA PRO A 120 -11.08 -3.51 2.43
C PRO A 120 -11.18 -2.15 1.73
N CYS A 121 -12.26 -1.94 0.96
CA CYS A 121 -12.54 -0.72 0.24
C CYS A 121 -13.88 -0.15 0.71
N SER A 122 -13.95 1.17 0.85
CA SER A 122 -15.19 1.90 1.08
C SER A 122 -16.10 1.84 -0.16
N PRO A 123 -17.38 2.23 -0.05
CA PRO A 123 -18.28 2.32 -1.21
C PRO A 123 -17.76 3.23 -2.33
N ASP A 124 -16.88 4.19 -2.00
CA ASP A 124 -16.22 5.09 -2.95
C ASP A 124 -14.95 4.49 -3.59
N GLY A 125 -14.65 3.21 -3.30
CA GLY A 125 -13.49 2.50 -3.82
C GLY A 125 -12.17 2.84 -3.11
N GLN A 126 -12.19 3.61 -2.03
CA GLN A 126 -10.99 3.96 -1.27
C GLN A 126 -10.62 2.89 -0.25
N PHE A 127 -9.34 2.67 -0.01
CA PHE A 127 -8.89 1.69 0.97
C PHE A 127 -9.33 2.05 2.41
N ASP A 128 -10.02 1.13 3.07
CA ASP A 128 -10.46 1.23 4.46
C ASP A 128 -9.72 0.23 5.36
N HIS A 129 -8.67 0.75 6.00
CA HIS A 129 -7.86 0.06 7.00
C HIS A 129 -8.64 -0.48 8.22
N THR A 130 -9.85 -0.01 8.50
CA THR A 130 -10.69 -0.49 9.61
C THR A 130 -11.36 -1.83 9.30
N LEU A 131 -11.41 -2.22 8.02
CA LEU A 131 -11.98 -3.49 7.55
C LEU A 131 -10.94 -4.62 7.50
N VAL A 132 -9.69 -4.37 7.87
CA VAL A 132 -8.61 -5.34 7.79
C VAL A 132 -8.64 -6.28 9.01
N SER A 133 -8.88 -7.56 8.75
CA SER A 133 -8.76 -8.64 9.74
C SER A 133 -7.32 -9.18 9.84
N GLU A 134 -7.01 -9.90 10.92
CA GLU A 134 -5.72 -10.61 11.05
C GLU A 134 -5.55 -11.69 9.97
N LEU A 135 -6.64 -12.29 9.50
CA LEU A 135 -6.63 -13.22 8.37
C LEU A 135 -6.14 -12.56 7.08
N LEU A 136 -6.76 -11.43 6.69
CA LEU A 136 -6.35 -10.69 5.48
C LEU A 136 -4.91 -10.22 5.61
N TRP A 137 -4.55 -9.69 6.78
CA TRP A 137 -3.19 -9.25 7.05
C TRP A 137 -2.16 -10.39 6.93
N ALA A 138 -2.44 -11.57 7.48
CA ALA A 138 -1.58 -12.73 7.32
C ALA A 138 -1.37 -13.09 5.83
N LYS A 139 -2.44 -13.14 5.03
CA LYS A 139 -2.34 -13.41 3.58
C LYS A 139 -1.46 -12.39 2.87
N TRP A 140 -1.62 -11.10 3.16
CA TRP A 140 -0.83 -10.06 2.50
C TRP A 140 0.65 -10.14 2.88
N ARG A 141 0.95 -10.43 4.15
CA ARG A 141 2.34 -10.67 4.59
C ARG A 141 2.94 -11.89 3.89
N ASP A 142 2.16 -12.95 3.72
CA ASP A 142 2.61 -14.15 3.03
C ASP A 142 2.90 -13.88 1.56
N SER A 143 2.09 -13.07 0.86
CA SER A 143 2.43 -12.61 -0.50
C SER A 143 3.74 -11.83 -0.55
N VAL A 144 3.98 -10.91 0.38
CA VAL A 144 5.26 -10.17 0.44
C VAL A 144 6.44 -11.13 0.66
N ARG A 145 6.28 -12.14 1.53
CA ARG A 145 7.32 -13.16 1.76
C ARG A 145 7.55 -14.03 0.54
N LEU A 146 6.47 -14.52 -0.05
CA LEU A 146 6.46 -15.43 -1.20
C LEU A 146 7.17 -14.83 -2.41
N HIS A 147 7.03 -13.50 -2.62
CA HIS A 147 7.66 -12.77 -3.72
C HIS A 147 9.00 -12.10 -3.37
N ASN A 148 9.57 -12.38 -2.19
CA ASN A 148 10.85 -11.83 -1.73
C ASN A 148 10.92 -10.29 -1.72
N LEU A 149 9.79 -9.62 -1.40
CA LEU A 149 9.69 -8.16 -1.40
C LEU A 149 10.01 -7.52 -0.03
N GLN A 150 10.56 -8.29 0.91
CA GLN A 150 10.74 -7.85 2.29
C GLN A 150 11.77 -6.70 2.43
N HIS A 151 12.66 -6.56 1.44
CA HIS A 151 13.70 -5.54 1.39
C HIS A 151 13.22 -4.21 0.78
N GLU A 152 12.07 -4.20 0.10
CA GLU A 152 11.54 -2.98 -0.51
C GLU A 152 11.12 -1.98 0.56
N LYS A 153 11.32 -0.70 0.26
CA LYS A 153 10.96 0.41 1.14
C LYS A 153 9.48 0.73 1.01
N LEU A 154 8.80 0.91 2.15
CA LEU A 154 7.36 1.22 2.17
C LEU A 154 7.01 2.47 1.34
N GLY A 155 7.80 3.55 1.46
CA GLY A 155 7.55 4.77 0.70
C GLY A 155 7.68 4.59 -0.82
N ARG A 156 8.53 3.68 -1.29
CA ARG A 156 8.69 3.41 -2.72
C ARG A 156 7.40 2.86 -3.33
N LEU A 157 6.69 2.04 -2.56
CA LEU A 157 5.49 1.31 -2.99
C LEU A 157 4.17 1.99 -2.57
N ALA A 158 4.23 3.08 -1.80
CA ALA A 158 3.06 3.88 -1.45
C ALA A 158 2.41 4.50 -2.69
N SER A 159 1.09 4.66 -2.69
CA SER A 159 0.36 5.33 -3.78
C SER A 159 0.81 6.78 -3.97
N SER A 160 0.97 7.52 -2.87
CA SER A 160 1.56 8.87 -2.81
C SER A 160 2.34 9.04 -1.51
N LEU A 161 3.50 9.70 -1.55
CA LEU A 161 4.27 10.07 -0.37
C LEU A 161 3.67 11.24 0.41
N ALA A 162 2.77 12.02 -0.18
CA ALA A 162 2.14 13.18 0.47
C ALA A 162 1.32 12.75 1.70
N GLU A 163 0.75 11.55 1.67
CA GLU A 163 -0.04 10.97 2.77
C GLU A 163 0.80 10.11 3.72
N VAL A 164 2.05 9.81 3.36
CA VAL A 164 2.95 8.98 4.17
C VAL A 164 3.84 9.85 5.04
N PRO A 165 3.84 9.68 6.37
CA PRO A 165 4.80 10.37 7.22
C PRO A 165 6.26 10.02 6.84
N THR A 166 7.08 11.03 6.65
CA THR A 166 8.48 10.92 6.17
C THR A 166 9.33 9.90 6.92
N VAL A 167 9.10 9.76 8.23
CA VAL A 167 9.84 8.83 9.09
C VAL A 167 9.70 7.35 8.73
N ILE A 168 8.65 6.95 8.00
CA ILE A 168 8.47 5.56 7.56
C ILE A 168 8.76 5.35 6.06
N TRP A 169 9.16 6.39 5.32
CA TRP A 169 9.43 6.27 3.88
C TRP A 169 10.49 5.22 3.55
N ASN A 170 11.55 5.18 4.36
CA ASN A 170 12.67 4.26 4.20
C ASN A 170 12.56 2.99 5.04
N THR A 171 11.44 2.77 5.74
CA THR A 171 11.24 1.54 6.52
C THR A 171 11.02 0.37 5.54
N PRO A 172 11.81 -0.71 5.61
CA PRO A 172 11.62 -1.87 4.75
C PRO A 172 10.35 -2.64 5.15
N LEU A 173 9.72 -3.33 4.20
CA LEU A 173 8.50 -4.12 4.49
C LEU A 173 8.74 -5.20 5.54
N SER A 174 9.95 -5.77 5.58
CA SER A 174 10.39 -6.75 6.59
C SER A 174 10.10 -6.32 8.02
N PHE A 175 10.19 -5.03 8.32
CA PHE A 175 9.89 -4.52 9.66
C PHE A 175 8.47 -4.86 10.11
N TYR A 176 7.49 -4.90 9.21
CA TYR A 176 6.07 -5.15 9.55
C TYR A 176 5.66 -6.63 9.47
N LEU A 177 6.50 -7.49 8.87
CA LEU A 177 6.11 -8.88 8.58
C LEU A 177 5.87 -9.72 9.84
N ASP A 178 6.46 -9.36 10.97
CA ASP A 178 6.33 -10.18 12.18
C ASP A 178 5.31 -9.60 13.17
N TYR A 179 4.67 -8.48 12.82
CA TYR A 179 3.61 -7.88 13.64
C TYR A 179 2.22 -8.29 13.15
N THR A 180 1.28 -8.41 14.07
CA THR A 180 -0.17 -8.44 13.85
C THR A 180 -0.72 -7.03 13.61
N VAL A 181 -1.94 -6.91 13.08
CA VAL A 181 -2.61 -5.59 12.91
C VAL A 181 -2.75 -4.90 14.27
N ALA A 182 -3.12 -5.67 15.30
CA ALA A 182 -3.24 -5.17 16.67
C ALA A 182 -1.91 -4.62 17.22
N GLU A 183 -0.78 -5.27 16.93
CA GLU A 183 0.54 -4.81 17.38
C GLU A 183 1.01 -3.58 16.61
N ILE A 184 0.79 -3.52 15.29
CA ILE A 184 1.13 -2.33 14.48
C ILE A 184 0.41 -1.09 15.04
N ARG A 185 -0.88 -1.21 15.39
CA ARG A 185 -1.65 -0.12 16.03
C ARG A 185 -1.13 0.31 17.39
N ARG A 186 -0.42 -0.56 18.10
CA ARG A 186 0.16 -0.28 19.43
C ARG A 186 1.58 0.28 19.37
N LEU A 187 2.22 0.28 18.20
CA LEU A 187 3.56 0.87 18.05
C LEU A 187 3.49 2.36 18.41
N LYS A 188 4.33 2.80 19.35
CA LYS A 188 4.33 4.17 19.90
C LYS A 188 4.40 5.27 18.82
N THR A 189 5.04 4.96 17.70
CA THR A 189 5.21 5.89 16.59
C THR A 189 4.14 5.74 15.50
N HIS A 190 3.21 4.79 15.58
CA HIS A 190 2.23 4.51 14.53
C HIS A 190 0.82 4.93 14.94
N GLY A 191 0.52 6.22 14.74
CA GLY A 191 -0.87 6.68 14.74
C GLY A 191 -1.64 6.15 13.52
N GLU A 192 -2.97 6.30 13.53
CA GLU A 192 -3.87 5.68 12.55
C GLU A 192 -3.49 5.95 11.09
N LYS A 193 -3.02 7.16 10.77
CA LYS A 193 -2.53 7.49 9.41
C LYS A 193 -1.40 6.58 8.95
N ARG A 194 -0.45 6.24 9.82
CA ARG A 194 0.67 5.35 9.47
C ARG A 194 0.19 3.92 9.33
N VAL A 195 -0.67 3.47 10.23
CA VAL A 195 -1.29 2.14 10.16
C VAL A 195 -2.03 1.96 8.84
N ARG A 196 -2.85 2.94 8.45
CA ARG A 196 -3.55 2.95 7.15
C ARG A 196 -2.58 2.73 6.00
N VAL A 197 -1.51 3.53 5.91
CA VAL A 197 -0.55 3.44 4.80
C VAL A 197 0.14 2.07 4.77
N VAL A 198 0.58 1.56 5.92
CA VAL A 198 1.23 0.24 6.00
C VAL A 198 0.30 -0.82 5.44
N LEU A 199 -0.95 -0.87 5.91
CA LEU A 199 -1.93 -1.85 5.46
C LEU A 199 -2.27 -1.66 3.97
N GLU A 200 -2.38 -0.42 3.49
CA GLU A 200 -2.68 -0.11 2.09
C GLU A 200 -1.57 -0.62 1.16
N VAL A 201 -0.30 -0.40 1.50
CA VAL A 201 0.84 -0.89 0.68
C VAL A 201 0.82 -2.41 0.56
N PHE A 202 0.65 -3.12 1.67
CA PHE A 202 0.58 -4.59 1.67
C PHE A 202 -0.62 -5.11 0.88
N PHE A 203 -1.78 -4.47 1.03
CA PHE A 203 -2.98 -4.78 0.25
C PHE A 203 -2.74 -4.61 -1.25
N ARG A 204 -2.12 -3.51 -1.69
CA ARG A 204 -1.82 -3.27 -3.11
C ARG A 204 -0.85 -4.29 -3.67
N ILE A 205 0.20 -4.63 -2.91
CA ILE A 205 1.16 -5.68 -3.30
C ILE A 205 0.43 -7.01 -3.47
N HIS A 206 -0.41 -7.38 -2.50
CA HIS A 206 -1.20 -8.61 -2.57
C HIS A 206 -2.12 -8.61 -3.80
N GLN A 207 -2.92 -7.56 -4.00
CA GLN A 207 -3.77 -7.42 -5.20
C GLN A 207 -3.01 -7.60 -6.51
N MET A 208 -1.81 -7.04 -6.61
CA MET A 208 -0.99 -7.12 -7.83
C MET A 208 -0.44 -8.52 -8.07
N LEU A 209 -0.24 -9.31 -7.02
CA LEU A 209 0.55 -10.55 -7.06
C LEU A 209 -0.23 -11.80 -6.66
N GLU A 210 -1.49 -11.69 -6.22
CA GLU A 210 -2.28 -12.83 -5.70
C GLU A 210 -2.37 -13.99 -6.69
N ASN A 211 -2.41 -13.69 -7.99
CA ASN A 211 -2.48 -14.68 -9.06
C ASN A 211 -1.12 -14.95 -9.75
N VAL A 212 -0.04 -14.35 -9.25
CA VAL A 212 1.30 -14.51 -9.81
C VAL A 212 2.01 -15.60 -9.02
N GLN A 213 2.33 -16.73 -9.66
CA GLN A 213 3.16 -17.74 -9.01
C GLN A 213 4.64 -17.33 -9.09
N PRO A 214 5.40 -17.38 -7.98
CA PRO A 214 6.85 -17.19 -8.03
C PRO A 214 7.49 -18.24 -8.93
N GLN A 215 8.23 -17.79 -9.93
CA GLN A 215 9.02 -18.67 -10.77
C GLN A 215 10.49 -18.50 -10.41
N THR A 216 11.22 -19.60 -10.29
CA THR A 216 12.66 -19.57 -9.97
C THR A 216 13.52 -18.95 -11.07
N GLN A 217 12.97 -18.81 -12.28
CA GLN A 217 13.67 -18.35 -13.48
C GLN A 217 13.53 -16.84 -13.71
N PHE A 218 12.60 -16.17 -13.04
CA PHE A 218 12.31 -14.75 -13.24
C PHE A 218 12.36 -13.99 -11.93
N ALA A 219 12.97 -12.81 -11.96
CA ALA A 219 12.94 -11.86 -10.85
C ALA A 219 11.79 -10.86 -11.05
N LEU A 220 11.10 -10.52 -9.97
CA LEU A 220 10.07 -9.49 -9.95
C LEU A 220 10.63 -8.24 -9.25
N LYS A 221 10.58 -7.09 -9.94
CA LYS A 221 10.96 -5.78 -9.39
C LYS A 221 9.74 -4.87 -9.39
N LEU A 222 9.29 -4.46 -8.20
CA LEU A 222 8.24 -3.45 -8.07
C LEU A 222 8.86 -2.05 -8.06
N GLN A 223 8.33 -1.16 -8.88
CA GLN A 223 8.81 0.22 -8.97
C GLN A 223 7.68 1.17 -9.36
N PRO A 224 7.78 2.47 -9.03
CA PRO A 224 6.82 3.46 -9.48
C PRO A 224 6.69 3.46 -11.01
N ASN A 225 5.47 3.69 -11.51
CA ASN A 225 5.14 3.52 -12.93
C ASN A 225 5.94 4.44 -13.88
N PHE A 226 6.45 5.58 -13.40
CA PHE A 226 7.26 6.48 -14.22
C PHE A 226 8.68 5.92 -14.46
N VAL A 227 9.21 5.12 -13.54
CA VAL A 227 10.62 4.68 -13.55
C VAL A 227 10.97 3.87 -14.80
N PRO A 228 10.23 2.81 -15.21
CA PRO A 228 10.62 2.00 -16.36
C PRO A 228 10.85 2.80 -17.64
N ALA A 229 10.00 3.78 -17.92
CA ALA A 229 10.09 4.59 -19.14
C ALA A 229 11.29 5.56 -19.09
N VAL A 230 11.49 6.25 -17.96
CA VAL A 230 12.61 7.18 -17.78
C VAL A 230 13.93 6.42 -17.78
N GLU A 231 14.03 5.32 -17.04
CA GLU A 231 15.23 4.51 -16.94
C GLU A 231 15.62 3.91 -18.29
N ARG A 232 14.66 3.37 -19.04
CA ARG A 232 14.91 2.88 -20.40
C ARG A 232 15.47 3.98 -21.30
N PHE A 233 14.84 5.16 -21.32
CA PHE A 233 15.30 6.29 -22.13
C PHE A 233 16.74 6.68 -21.77
N VAL A 234 17.06 6.77 -20.47
CA VAL A 234 18.40 7.12 -20.00
C VAL A 234 19.42 6.05 -20.39
N LEU A 235 19.09 4.76 -20.22
CA LEU A 235 19.97 3.65 -20.59
C LEU A 235 20.23 3.62 -22.11
N ASP A 236 19.20 3.83 -22.93
CA ASP A 236 19.34 3.91 -24.39
C ASP A 236 20.32 5.05 -24.76
N LYS A 237 20.19 6.23 -24.14
CA LYS A 237 21.11 7.37 -24.36
C LYS A 237 22.51 7.17 -23.78
N LEU A 238 22.67 6.31 -22.78
CA LEU A 238 23.99 5.93 -22.28
C LEU A 238 24.74 5.01 -23.25
N VAL A 239 24.03 4.21 -24.04
CA VAL A 239 24.62 3.34 -25.06
C VAL A 239 24.82 4.08 -26.39
N ASP A 240 23.87 4.89 -26.82
CA ASP A 240 23.92 5.62 -28.09
C ASP A 240 24.99 6.73 -28.10
N ASP A 241 25.71 6.94 -29.19
CA ASP A 241 26.69 8.06 -29.28
C ASP A 241 26.05 9.46 -29.26
N ASN A 242 24.72 9.54 -29.42
CA ASN A 242 23.98 10.79 -29.48
C ASN A 242 23.46 11.22 -28.09
N GLN A 243 23.82 12.43 -27.66
CA GLN A 243 23.29 13.05 -26.44
C GLN A 243 21.79 13.39 -26.61
N PRO A 244 20.96 13.30 -25.56
CA PRO A 244 19.57 13.72 -25.64
C PRO A 244 19.45 15.23 -25.89
N SER A 245 18.52 15.62 -26.76
CA SER A 245 18.18 17.03 -26.98
C SER A 245 17.43 17.62 -25.79
N GLU A 246 17.34 18.97 -25.70
CA GLU A 246 16.55 19.62 -24.64
C GLU A 246 15.08 19.16 -24.65
N ASP A 247 14.50 18.96 -25.84
CA ASP A 247 13.12 18.47 -26.00
C ASP A 247 12.97 17.02 -25.54
N ASP A 248 13.96 16.16 -25.81
CA ASP A 248 13.95 14.78 -25.30
C ASP A 248 14.03 14.76 -23.77
N VAL A 249 14.93 15.54 -23.18
CA VAL A 249 15.07 15.64 -21.72
C VAL A 249 13.77 16.13 -21.09
N ARG A 250 13.11 17.12 -21.71
CA ARG A 250 11.81 17.61 -21.25
C ARG A 250 10.75 16.51 -21.28
N ALA A 251 10.55 15.89 -22.43
CA ALA A 251 9.46 14.94 -22.66
C ALA A 251 9.63 13.62 -21.90
N TYR A 252 10.85 13.08 -21.83
CA TYR A 252 11.09 11.74 -21.30
C TYR A 252 11.66 11.71 -19.89
N ILE A 253 12.23 12.81 -19.39
CA ILE A 253 12.79 12.87 -18.02
C ILE A 253 12.02 13.88 -17.18
N ALA A 254 12.08 15.17 -17.53
CA ALA A 254 11.59 16.25 -16.67
C ALA A 254 10.09 16.10 -16.38
N ASP A 255 9.27 15.90 -17.41
CA ASP A 255 7.81 15.78 -17.25
C ASP A 255 7.42 14.58 -16.38
N ALA A 256 8.13 13.45 -16.51
CA ALA A 256 7.87 12.25 -15.72
C ALA A 256 8.20 12.48 -14.23
N LEU A 257 9.36 13.08 -13.94
CA LEU A 257 9.76 13.41 -12.57
C LEU A 257 8.82 14.45 -11.96
N LEU A 258 8.45 15.49 -12.70
CA LEU A 258 7.52 16.52 -12.23
C LEU A 258 6.12 15.98 -11.96
N LYS A 259 5.59 15.10 -12.81
CA LYS A 259 4.31 14.42 -12.54
C LYS A 259 4.36 13.65 -11.22
N GLN A 260 5.47 12.97 -10.94
CA GLN A 260 5.66 12.29 -9.67
C GLN A 260 5.77 13.27 -8.49
N ILE A 261 6.49 14.39 -8.63
CA ILE A 261 6.55 15.44 -7.60
C ILE A 261 5.17 16.02 -7.30
N LYS A 262 4.36 16.27 -8.32
CA LYS A 262 3.00 16.75 -8.14
C LYS A 262 2.18 15.78 -7.28
N LEU A 263 2.34 14.47 -7.51
CA LEU A 263 1.65 13.43 -6.75
C LEU A 263 2.17 13.31 -5.30
N ASP A 264 3.47 13.41 -5.09
CA ASP A 264 4.12 13.08 -3.81
C ASP A 264 4.37 14.30 -2.89
N ALA A 265 4.47 15.51 -3.45
CA ALA A 265 4.78 16.75 -2.74
C ALA A 265 3.77 17.87 -2.99
N GLY A 266 2.81 17.67 -3.91
CA GLY A 266 1.71 18.60 -4.17
C GLY A 266 2.03 19.73 -5.15
N ASP A 267 1.00 20.53 -5.45
CA ASP A 267 1.04 21.56 -6.51
C ASP A 267 2.10 22.64 -6.27
N THR A 268 2.27 23.10 -5.02
CA THR A 268 3.24 24.16 -4.72
C THR A 268 4.67 23.75 -5.03
N VAL A 269 5.08 22.53 -4.67
CA VAL A 269 6.43 22.03 -4.95
C VAL A 269 6.62 21.79 -6.45
N PHE A 270 5.58 21.26 -7.11
CA PHE A 270 5.54 21.10 -8.55
C PHE A 270 5.76 22.43 -9.29
N ASP A 271 5.00 23.47 -8.95
CA ASP A 271 5.09 24.79 -9.60
C ASP A 271 6.48 25.43 -9.39
N LEU A 272 7.05 25.28 -8.20
CA LEU A 272 8.42 25.71 -7.91
C LEU A 272 9.44 24.97 -8.77
N ALA A 273 9.31 23.64 -8.89
CA ALA A 273 10.19 22.82 -9.71
C ALA A 273 10.09 23.17 -11.20
N VAL A 274 8.87 23.35 -11.74
CA VAL A 274 8.61 23.82 -13.11
C VAL A 274 9.30 25.16 -13.36
N GLY A 275 9.14 26.13 -12.45
CA GLY A 275 9.76 27.44 -12.55
C GLY A 275 11.29 27.39 -12.49
N ARG A 276 11.86 26.50 -11.65
CA ARG A 276 13.32 26.30 -11.56
C ARG A 276 13.90 25.72 -12.84
N LEU A 277 13.20 24.78 -13.48
CA LEU A 277 13.62 24.17 -14.74
C LEU A 277 13.38 25.08 -15.96
N GLY A 278 12.62 26.18 -15.80
CA GLY A 278 12.28 27.07 -16.92
C GLY A 278 11.31 26.43 -17.91
N LEU A 279 10.50 25.47 -17.48
CA LEU A 279 9.49 24.87 -18.34
C LEU A 279 8.33 25.86 -18.49
N GLY A 280 8.07 26.30 -19.72
CA GLY A 280 7.07 27.33 -20.02
C GLY A 280 7.56 28.78 -19.88
N GLY A 281 8.87 29.02 -19.73
CA GLY A 281 9.42 30.37 -19.65
C GLY A 281 10.92 30.43 -19.38
N LYS A 282 11.40 31.56 -18.87
CA LYS A 282 12.79 31.66 -18.38
C LYS A 282 12.92 30.99 -17.01
N PRO A 283 14.02 30.27 -16.72
CA PRO A 283 14.29 29.74 -15.38
C PRO A 283 14.18 30.83 -14.31
N GLN A 284 13.47 30.51 -13.22
CA GLN A 284 13.25 31.43 -12.12
C GLN A 284 14.29 31.23 -11.02
N SER A 285 14.79 32.32 -10.45
CA SER A 285 15.64 32.25 -9.25
C SER A 285 14.82 32.04 -7.99
N VAL A 286 15.44 31.49 -6.95
CA VAL A 286 14.83 31.30 -5.62
C VAL A 286 14.31 32.63 -5.06
N ARG A 287 15.02 33.73 -5.30
CA ARG A 287 14.60 35.08 -4.91
C ARG A 287 13.30 35.51 -5.60
N MET A 288 13.17 35.23 -6.90
CA MET A 288 11.94 35.55 -7.64
C MET A 288 10.75 34.75 -7.11
N GLN A 289 10.93 33.44 -6.91
CA GLN A 289 9.89 32.55 -6.40
C GLN A 289 9.45 32.92 -4.98
N ALA A 290 10.40 33.24 -4.10
CA ALA A 290 10.13 33.72 -2.74
C ALA A 290 9.27 34.99 -2.75
N ARG A 291 9.59 35.96 -3.63
CA ARG A 291 8.81 37.19 -3.78
C ARG A 291 7.40 36.92 -4.30
N MET A 292 7.25 36.03 -5.28
CA MET A 292 5.94 35.69 -5.86
C MET A 292 5.02 35.00 -4.86
N LEU A 293 5.55 34.10 -4.03
CA LEU A 293 4.78 33.37 -3.02
C LEU A 293 4.66 34.11 -1.68
N GLY A 294 5.32 35.27 -1.51
CA GLY A 294 5.29 36.03 -0.26
C GLY A 294 5.98 35.31 0.91
N VAL A 295 6.97 34.46 0.63
CA VAL A 295 7.72 33.68 1.64
C VAL A 295 9.21 34.00 1.62
N THR A 296 9.96 33.49 2.61
CA THR A 296 11.41 33.66 2.66
C THR A 296 12.12 32.73 1.67
N ARG A 297 13.36 33.08 1.27
CA ARG A 297 14.21 32.20 0.44
C ARG A 297 14.44 30.83 1.10
N ALA A 298 14.69 30.82 2.41
CA ALA A 298 14.86 29.60 3.18
C ALA A 298 13.65 28.66 3.05
N ARG A 299 12.43 29.21 3.03
CA ARG A 299 11.22 28.41 2.82
C ARG A 299 11.17 27.78 1.43
N ILE A 300 11.61 28.50 0.40
CA ILE A 300 11.70 27.96 -0.97
C ILE A 300 12.72 26.83 -1.04
N TYR A 301 13.92 27.00 -0.48
CA TYR A 301 14.91 25.92 -0.43
C TYR A 301 14.37 24.68 0.28
N GLN A 302 13.67 24.86 1.40
CA GLN A 302 13.08 23.75 2.15
C GLN A 302 12.02 22.99 1.32
N LEU A 303 11.20 23.69 0.53
CA LEU A 303 10.23 23.08 -0.38
C LEU A 303 10.91 22.39 -1.57
N LEU A 304 11.95 22.99 -2.15
CA LEU A 304 12.73 22.37 -3.23
C LEU A 304 13.51 21.14 -2.75
N GLU A 305 13.93 21.10 -1.48
CA GLU A 305 14.56 19.93 -0.89
C GLU A 305 13.64 18.70 -0.93
N ASP A 306 12.31 18.90 -0.86
CA ASP A 306 11.35 17.82 -0.93
C ASP A 306 11.40 17.07 -2.28
N CYS A 307 11.80 17.75 -3.38
CA CYS A 307 12.07 17.09 -4.66
C CYS A 307 13.10 15.98 -4.52
N SER A 308 14.24 16.29 -3.89
CA SER A 308 15.32 15.33 -3.68
C SER A 308 14.95 14.22 -2.70
N LYS A 309 14.21 14.55 -1.63
CA LYS A 309 13.75 13.58 -0.63
C LYS A 309 12.81 12.56 -1.28
N VAL A 310 11.84 13.03 -2.07
CA VAL A 310 10.91 12.17 -2.82
C VAL A 310 11.68 11.25 -3.76
N MET A 311 12.60 11.81 -4.56
CA MET A 311 13.33 11.02 -5.57
C MET A 311 14.29 10.02 -4.96
N SER A 312 14.90 10.32 -3.80
CA SER A 312 15.73 9.37 -3.05
C SER A 312 14.98 8.10 -2.59
N VAL A 313 13.64 8.17 -2.54
CA VAL A 313 12.78 7.05 -2.16
C VAL A 313 12.15 6.39 -3.39
N ARG A 314 11.64 7.19 -4.34
CA ARG A 314 10.93 6.70 -5.52
C ARG A 314 11.86 6.09 -6.57
N TRP A 315 13.00 6.73 -6.82
CA TRP A 315 13.95 6.32 -7.86
C TRP A 315 15.40 6.59 -7.43
N PRO A 316 15.93 5.84 -6.42
CA PRO A 316 17.29 6.04 -5.94
C PRO A 316 18.36 5.81 -7.03
N GLU A 317 18.09 4.93 -8.00
CA GLU A 317 18.99 4.65 -9.11
C GLU A 317 19.17 5.86 -10.06
N GLY A 318 18.16 6.74 -10.11
CA GLY A 318 18.18 7.94 -10.95
C GLY A 318 19.37 8.88 -10.67
N GLN A 319 19.87 8.89 -9.43
CA GLN A 319 21.06 9.66 -9.07
C GLN A 319 22.29 9.24 -9.89
N ALA A 320 22.58 7.94 -9.91
CA ALA A 320 23.74 7.42 -10.62
C ALA A 320 23.56 7.50 -12.14
N LEU A 321 22.35 7.16 -12.63
CA LEU A 321 22.04 7.15 -14.05
C LEU A 321 22.14 8.55 -14.68
N LEU A 322 21.51 9.56 -14.07
CA LEU A 322 21.56 10.92 -14.60
C LEU A 322 22.94 11.55 -14.45
N ALA A 323 23.66 11.28 -13.35
CA ALA A 323 25.04 11.74 -13.20
C ALA A 323 25.94 11.16 -14.31
N THR A 324 25.79 9.89 -14.63
CA THR A 324 26.54 9.23 -15.71
C THR A 324 26.20 9.83 -17.07
N LEU A 325 24.92 10.12 -17.33
CA LEU A 325 24.48 10.70 -18.60
C LEU A 325 25.00 12.13 -18.81
N VAL A 326 25.01 12.95 -17.75
CA VAL A 326 25.63 14.28 -17.76
C VAL A 326 27.13 14.16 -18.02
N GLN A 327 27.82 13.26 -17.31
CA GLN A 327 29.26 13.08 -17.47
C GLN A 327 29.63 12.62 -18.89
N LYS A 328 28.82 11.74 -19.49
CA LYS A 328 29.00 11.31 -20.88
C LYS A 328 28.95 12.51 -21.84
N GLY A 329 27.97 13.40 -21.70
CA GLY A 329 27.87 14.58 -22.55
C GLY A 329 29.07 15.52 -22.38
N ILE A 330 29.53 15.73 -21.14
CA ILE A 330 30.75 16.50 -20.86
C ILE A 330 31.98 15.88 -21.55
N ASN A 331 32.15 14.56 -21.44
CA ASN A 331 33.28 13.85 -22.06
C ASN A 331 33.24 13.88 -23.60
N ALA A 332 32.04 13.95 -24.19
CA ALA A 332 31.82 14.12 -25.62
C ALA A 332 32.03 15.58 -26.10
N GLY A 333 32.34 16.51 -25.19
CA GLY A 333 32.61 17.91 -25.52
C GLY A 333 31.37 18.79 -25.69
N HIS A 334 30.19 18.31 -25.30
CA HIS A 334 28.97 19.11 -25.33
C HIS A 334 29.03 20.27 -24.36
N SER A 335 28.57 21.44 -24.80
CA SER A 335 28.61 22.64 -23.95
C SER A 335 27.61 22.55 -22.79
N PRO A 336 27.86 23.23 -21.66
CA PRO A 336 26.90 23.31 -20.56
C PRO A 336 25.54 23.91 -20.96
N ILE A 337 25.51 24.74 -22.02
CA ILE A 337 24.29 25.36 -22.54
C ILE A 337 23.42 24.30 -23.23
N GLU A 338 24.02 23.43 -24.05
CA GLU A 338 23.32 22.33 -24.72
C GLU A 338 22.74 21.32 -23.71
N GLN A 339 23.42 21.13 -22.58
CA GLN A 339 23.02 20.20 -21.53
C GLN A 339 22.27 20.86 -20.37
N ARG A 340 21.93 22.15 -20.49
CA ARG A 340 21.43 22.98 -19.39
C ARG A 340 20.25 22.35 -18.67
N LEU A 341 19.25 21.86 -19.41
CA LEU A 341 18.06 21.26 -18.80
C LEU A 341 18.39 19.94 -18.10
N LEU A 342 19.24 19.10 -18.69
CA LEU A 342 19.64 17.82 -18.10
C LEU A 342 20.39 18.05 -16.78
N ILE A 343 21.32 19.01 -16.76
CA ILE A 343 22.06 19.42 -15.56
C ILE A 343 21.08 19.94 -14.51
N ALA A 344 20.19 20.86 -14.87
CA ALA A 344 19.20 21.43 -13.94
C ALA A 344 18.25 20.38 -13.35
N VAL A 345 17.79 19.42 -14.16
CA VAL A 345 16.98 18.26 -13.71
C VAL A 345 17.77 17.44 -12.70
N ARG A 346 19.03 17.09 -13.03
CA ARG A 346 19.90 16.32 -12.14
C ARG A 346 20.13 17.05 -10.81
N GLU A 347 20.43 18.34 -10.83
CA GLU A 347 20.68 19.14 -9.62
C GLU A 347 19.44 19.29 -8.75
N LEU A 348 18.26 19.50 -9.36
CA LEU A 348 17.02 19.69 -8.62
C LEU A 348 16.54 18.40 -7.93
N PHE A 349 16.62 17.27 -8.63
CA PHE A 349 16.07 15.99 -8.14
C PHE A 349 17.11 15.11 -7.45
N PHE A 350 18.39 15.25 -7.78
CA PHE A 350 19.49 14.42 -7.27
C PHE A 350 20.75 15.26 -6.96
N PRO A 351 20.64 16.25 -6.06
CA PRO A 351 21.76 17.11 -5.72
C PRO A 351 22.94 16.30 -5.16
N THR A 352 24.17 16.65 -5.58
CA THR A 352 25.37 16.17 -4.90
C THR A 352 25.43 16.82 -3.52
N LYS A 353 25.65 16.03 -2.47
CA LYS A 353 25.78 16.54 -1.07
C LYS A 353 26.84 17.64 -0.87
N LEU A 354 27.64 17.95 -1.89
CA LEU A 354 28.70 18.97 -1.91
C LEU A 354 28.23 20.36 -2.37
N GLU A 355 27.02 20.51 -2.90
CA GLU A 355 26.48 21.80 -3.36
C GLU A 355 25.20 22.10 -2.58
N SER A 356 25.35 22.35 -1.29
CA SER A 356 24.26 22.77 -0.42
C SER A 356 23.83 24.21 -0.74
N PHE A 357 23.33 24.51 -1.95
CA PHE A 357 22.69 25.78 -2.37
C PHE A 357 23.40 27.10 -2.00
N GLU A 358 24.61 27.05 -1.49
CA GLU A 358 25.47 28.19 -1.23
C GLU A 358 26.19 28.46 -2.54
N GLU A 359 25.85 29.60 -3.13
CA GLU A 359 26.46 30.26 -4.30
C GLU A 359 25.57 30.29 -5.55
N ASP A 360 24.62 31.24 -5.58
CA ASP A 360 24.34 31.95 -6.83
C ASP A 360 25.59 32.83 -7.11
N PRO A 361 26.34 32.65 -8.22
CA PRO A 361 27.33 33.62 -8.63
C PRO A 361 26.62 34.93 -8.97
N GLN A 362 27.12 36.02 -8.40
CA GLN A 362 26.65 37.37 -8.71
C GLN A 362 26.83 37.65 -10.21
N ILE A 363 25.71 37.77 -10.94
CA ILE A 363 25.61 38.52 -12.19
C ILE A 363 24.43 39.48 -12.08
#